data_AF-A0A964T8G1-F1
#
_entry.id   AF-A0A964T8G1-F1
#
_cell.length_a   1.000
_cell.length_b   1.000
_cell.length_c   1.000
_cell.angle_alpha   90.00
_cell.angle_beta   90.00
_cell.angle_gamma   90.00
#
_symmetry.space_group_name_H-M   'P 1'
#
loop_
_entity.id
_entity.type
_entity.pdbx_description
1 polymer ?
#
loop_
_entity_poly.entity_id
_entity_poly.type
_entity_poly.pdbx_seq_one_letter_code
_entity_poly.pdbx_strand_id
1 'polypeptide(L)'
;MLFWILLTILTGAAVLAVLVPLGRVPKAGPEGRAHDAAVYRDQLQELERERAAGLIGTEEAESARAEIARRLLAAEAAQAPPAAGGRAERRRA
;
A
#
# COMPACT_ATOMS: atom_id res chain seq x y z
N MET A 1 10.12 -39.97 -6.27
CA MET A 1 10.33 -39.21 -5.02
C MET A 1 11.02 -37.88 -5.29
N LEU A 2 12.17 -37.85 -5.97
CA LEU A 2 12.88 -36.60 -6.31
C LEU A 2 12.03 -35.57 -7.06
N PHE A 3 11.21 -36.01 -8.03
CA PHE A 3 10.29 -35.15 -8.77
C PHE A 3 9.30 -34.41 -7.86
N TRP A 4 8.66 -35.15 -6.95
CA TRP A 4 7.72 -34.59 -5.98
C TRP A 4 8.39 -33.62 -5.02
N ILE A 5 9.61 -33.91 -4.58
CA ILE A 5 10.41 -33.01 -3.74
C ILE A 5 10.71 -31.70 -4.50
N LEU A 6 11.13 -31.80 -5.76
CA LEU A 6 11.43 -30.63 -6.60
C LEU A 6 10.19 -29.73 -6.77
N LEU A 7 9.02 -30.35 -7.00
CA LEU A 7 7.76 -29.66 -7.16
C LEU A 7 7.36 -28.90 -5.89
N THR A 8 7.49 -29.52 -4.72
CA THR A 8 7.19 -28.88 -3.42
C THR A 8 8.12 -27.71 -3.15
N ILE A 9 9.42 -27.86 -3.42
CA ILE A 9 10.40 -26.77 -3.26
C ILE A 9 10.07 -25.60 -4.18
N LEU A 10 9.79 -25.87 -5.46
CA LEU A 10 9.48 -24.84 -6.45
C LEU A 10 8.19 -24.08 -6.08
N THR A 11 7.18 -24.82 -5.61
CA THR A 11 5.91 -24.24 -5.16
C THR A 11 6.11 -23.38 -3.92
N GLY A 12 6.87 -23.88 -2.93
CA GLY A 12 7.22 -23.11 -1.73
C GLY A 12 7.99 -21.84 -2.06
N ALA A 13 8.96 -21.91 -2.98
CA ALA A 13 9.71 -20.75 -3.44
C ALA A 13 8.81 -19.72 -4.15
N ALA A 14 7.88 -20.16 -5.00
CA ALA A 14 6.93 -19.28 -5.66
C ALA A 14 5.99 -18.58 -4.66
N VAL A 15 5.47 -19.31 -3.68
CA VAL A 15 4.63 -18.74 -2.61
C VAL A 15 5.41 -17.71 -1.79
N LEU A 16 6.65 -18.03 -1.40
CA LEU A 16 7.52 -17.09 -0.67
C LEU A 16 7.87 -15.87 -1.53
N ALA A 17 8.09 -16.02 -2.83
CA ALA A 17 8.36 -14.90 -3.73
C ALA A 17 7.21 -13.88 -3.78
N VAL A 18 5.96 -14.31 -3.54
CA VAL A 18 4.78 -13.43 -3.45
C VAL A 18 4.56 -12.92 -2.02
N LEU A 19 4.65 -13.79 -1.01
CA LEU A 19 4.39 -13.42 0.39
C LEU A 19 5.44 -12.47 0.97
N VAL A 20 6.72 -12.62 0.60
CA VAL A 20 7.80 -11.79 1.11
C VAL A 20 7.63 -10.31 0.72
N PRO A 21 7.39 -9.91 -0.55
CA PRO A 21 7.12 -8.52 -0.88
C PRO A 21 5.78 -8.02 -0.31
N LEU A 22 4.77 -8.87 -0.17
CA LEU A 22 3.48 -8.49 0.43
C LEU A 22 3.59 -8.20 1.93
N GLY A 23 4.46 -8.92 2.65
CA GLY A 23 4.78 -8.69 4.05
C GLY A 23 5.83 -7.60 4.30
N ARG A 24 6.46 -7.07 3.25
CA ARG A 24 7.36 -5.91 3.35
C ARG A 24 6.50 -4.66 3.48
N VAL A 25 6.26 -4.24 4.72
CA VAL A 25 5.83 -2.88 5.02
C VAL A 25 6.91 -1.93 4.46
N PRO A 26 6.58 -1.01 3.54
CA PRO A 26 7.55 -0.05 3.03
C PRO A 26 8.19 0.69 4.20
N LYS A 27 9.53 0.72 4.25
CA LYS A 27 10.24 1.52 5.24
C LYS A 27 9.86 2.98 5.00
N ALA A 28 9.23 3.61 6.00
CA ALA A 28 8.92 5.03 6.02
C ALA A 28 10.22 5.82 5.88
N GLY A 29 10.47 6.30 4.66
CA GLY A 29 11.65 7.05 4.26
C GLY A 29 11.34 7.87 2.99
N PRO A 30 12.22 8.78 2.57
CA PRO A 30 11.99 9.65 1.41
C PRO A 30 11.62 8.88 0.13
N GLU A 31 12.17 7.67 -0.04
CA GLU A 31 11.89 6.77 -1.15
C GLU A 31 10.50 6.13 -1.08
N GLY A 32 9.97 5.87 0.14
CA GLY A 32 8.61 5.36 0.34
C GLY A 32 7.54 6.37 -0.10
N ARG A 33 7.73 7.66 0.24
CA ARG A 33 6.83 8.74 -0.20
C ARG A 33 6.78 8.91 -1.73
N ALA A 34 7.92 8.76 -2.40
CA ALA A 34 7.99 8.86 -3.86
C ALA A 34 7.34 7.64 -4.55
N HIS A 35 7.48 6.45 -3.97
CA HIS A 35 6.83 5.23 -4.43
C HIS A 35 5.30 5.29 -4.27
N ASP A 36 4.81 5.75 -3.11
CA ASP A 36 3.37 5.89 -2.84
C ASP A 36 2.68 6.87 -3.81
N ALA A 37 3.35 7.97 -4.15
CA ALA A 37 2.84 8.96 -5.11
C ALA A 37 2.78 8.44 -6.56
N ALA A 38 3.65 7.49 -6.94
CA ALA A 38 3.59 6.85 -8.25
C ALA A 38 2.39 5.90 -8.35
N VAL A 39 2.15 5.10 -7.30
CA VAL A 39 1.00 4.18 -7.21
C VAL A 39 -0.33 4.93 -7.22
N TYR A 40 -0.44 6.05 -6.50
CA TYR A 40 -1.63 6.90 -6.52
C TYR A 40 -1.97 7.44 -7.91
N ARG A 41 -0.96 7.93 -8.64
CA ARG A 41 -1.16 8.44 -10.01
C ARG A 41 -1.63 7.34 -10.97
N ASP A 42 -1.08 6.14 -10.83
CA ASP A 42 -1.49 4.99 -11.64
C ASP A 42 -2.96 4.62 -11.38
N GLN A 43 -3.39 4.58 -10.11
CA GLN A 43 -4.78 4.33 -9.75
C GLN A 43 -5.77 5.36 -10.34
N LEU A 44 -5.40 6.64 -10.34
CA LEU A 44 -6.23 7.68 -10.96
C LEU A 44 -6.30 7.54 -12.49
N GLN A 45 -5.21 7.11 -13.13
CA GLN A 45 -5.19 6.86 -14.56
C GLN A 45 -6.05 5.66 -14.93
N GLU A 46 -6.04 4.60 -14.13
CA GLU A 46 -6.89 3.43 -14.37
C GLU A 46 -8.38 3.78 -14.21
N LEU A 47 -8.72 4.53 -13.16
CA LEU A 47 -10.09 5.01 -12.95
C LEU A 47 -10.59 5.87 -14.13
N GLU A 48 -9.72 6.71 -14.69
CA GLU A 48 -10.05 7.52 -15.87
C GLU A 48 -10.22 6.66 -17.12
N ARG A 49 -9.40 5.61 -17.30
CA ARG A 49 -9.55 4.65 -18.39
C ARG A 49 -10.88 3.89 -18.29
N GLU A 50 -11.25 3.42 -17.11
CA GLU A 50 -12.52 2.72 -16.88
C GLU A 50 -13.73 3.62 -17.15
N ARG A 51 -13.67 4.89 -16.70
CA ARG A 51 -14.67 5.91 -17.00
C ARG A 51 -14.76 6.15 -18.51
N ALA A 52 -13.62 6.34 -19.19
CA ALA A 52 -13.56 6.58 -20.62
C ALA A 52 -14.06 5.37 -21.43
N ALA A 53 -13.85 4.16 -20.92
CA ALA A 53 -14.38 2.91 -21.47
C ALA A 53 -15.87 2.69 -21.17
N GLY A 54 -16.50 3.56 -20.37
CA GLY A 54 -17.90 3.46 -19.98
C GLY A 54 -18.22 2.29 -19.05
N LEU A 55 -17.19 1.73 -18.39
CA LEU A 55 -17.33 0.61 -17.45
C LEU A 55 -17.92 1.07 -16.10
N ILE A 56 -17.71 2.34 -15.76
CA ILE A 56 -18.22 2.98 -14.55
C ILE A 56 -18.89 4.31 -14.88
N GLY A 57 -19.93 4.65 -14.13
CA GLY A 57 -20.64 5.92 -14.26
C GLY A 57 -19.84 7.10 -13.73
N THR A 58 -20.22 8.31 -14.15
CA THR A 58 -19.54 9.56 -13.73
C THR A 58 -19.56 9.76 -12.22
N GLU A 59 -20.70 9.51 -11.56
CA GLU A 59 -20.82 9.65 -10.10
C GLU A 59 -20.00 8.60 -9.34
N GLU A 60 -19.92 7.39 -9.89
CA GLU A 60 -19.12 6.30 -9.31
C GLU A 60 -17.63 6.60 -9.43
N ALA A 61 -17.18 7.16 -10.55
CA ALA A 61 -15.81 7.60 -10.75
C ALA A 61 -15.42 8.75 -9.79
N GLU A 62 -16.29 9.74 -9.59
CA GLU A 62 -16.02 10.83 -8.63
C GLU A 62 -15.97 10.33 -7.18
N SER A 63 -16.89 9.42 -6.81
CA SER A 63 -16.90 8.77 -5.50
C SER A 63 -15.61 7.97 -5.24
N ALA A 64 -15.20 7.17 -6.22
CA ALA A 64 -13.96 6.40 -6.16
C ALA A 64 -12.73 7.32 -6.03
N ARG A 65 -12.67 8.42 -6.79
CA ARG A 65 -11.59 9.41 -6.68
C ARG A 65 -11.51 10.02 -5.28
N ALA A 66 -12.65 10.35 -4.67
CA ALA A 66 -12.71 10.88 -3.31
C ALA A 66 -12.23 9.86 -2.25
N GLU A 67 -12.57 8.59 -2.42
CA GLU A 67 -12.13 7.51 -1.53
C GLU A 67 -10.62 7.27 -1.65
N ILE A 68 -10.07 7.27 -2.86
CA ILE A 68 -8.61 7.14 -3.08
C ILE A 68 -7.87 8.31 -2.41
N ALA A 69 -8.37 9.55 -2.51
CA ALA A 69 -7.78 10.71 -1.83
C ALA A 69 -7.82 10.58 -0.29
N ARG A 70 -8.93 10.06 0.27
CA ARG A 70 -9.03 9.80 1.72
C ARG A 70 -8.02 8.75 2.18
N ARG A 71 -7.85 7.66 1.41
CA ARG A 71 -6.88 6.60 1.71
C ARG A 71 -5.44 7.10 1.66
N LEU A 72 -5.13 7.98 0.71
CA LEU A 72 -3.82 8.63 0.62
C LEU A 72 -3.52 9.45 1.87
N LEU A 73 -4.45 10.32 2.28
CA LEU A 73 -4.30 11.15 3.48
C LEU A 73 -4.17 10.30 4.76
N ALA A 74 -4.92 9.20 4.87
CA ALA A 74 -4.82 8.27 5.98
C ALA A 74 -3.46 7.54 6.01
N ALA A 75 -2.95 7.15 4.84
CA ALA A 75 -1.63 6.54 4.71
C ALA A 75 -0.51 7.52 5.07
N GLU A 76 -0.61 8.78 4.67
CA GLU A 76 0.32 9.84 5.07
C GLU A 76 0.29 10.10 6.58
N ALA A 77 -0.91 10.13 7.19
CA ALA A 77 -1.08 10.30 8.63
C ALA A 77 -0.49 9.11 9.43
N ALA A 78 -0.63 7.88 8.93
CA ALA A 78 -0.05 6.69 9.56
C ALA A 78 1.50 6.65 9.45
N GLN A 79 2.07 7.36 8.47
CA GLN A 79 3.50 7.51 8.29
C GLN A 79 4.11 8.67 9.09
N ALA A 80 3.29 9.52 9.73
CA ALA A 80 3.79 10.56 10.62
C ALA A 80 4.44 9.91 11.86
N PRO A 81 5.67 10.31 12.24
CA PRO A 81 6.30 9.75 13.43
C PRO A 81 5.41 10.03 14.65
N PRO A 82 5.28 9.06 15.58
CA PRO A 82 4.52 9.29 16.81
C PRO A 82 5.10 10.52 17.48
N ALA A 83 4.25 11.51 17.76
CA ALA A 83 4.65 12.73 18.43
C ALA A 83 5.44 12.35 19.69
N ALA A 84 6.74 12.66 19.69
CA ALA A 84 7.62 12.43 20.81
C ALA A 84 7.21 13.38 21.95
N GLY A 85 6.23 12.97 22.75
CA GLY A 85 5.73 13.79 23.85
C GLY A 85 4.83 12.97 24.76
N GLY A 86 5.36 12.50 25.89
CA GLY A 86 4.51 11.94 26.95
C GLY A 86 5.09 10.86 27.86
N ARG A 87 6.42 10.67 27.96
CA ARG A 87 6.98 9.73 28.96
C ARG A 87 8.18 10.26 29.76
N ALA A 88 8.37 11.58 29.82
CA ALA A 88 9.47 12.17 30.59
C ALA A 88 9.03 12.89 31.89
N GLU A 89 7.73 13.03 32.14
CA GLU A 89 7.22 13.78 33.30
C GLU A 89 6.29 12.86 34.12
N ARG A 90 6.39 12.89 35.45
CA ARG A 90 5.75 11.98 36.44
C ARG A 90 6.52 10.72 36.86
N ARG A 91 7.86 10.79 36.91
CA ARG A 91 8.65 9.96 37.87
C ARG A 91 9.51 10.80 38.82
N ARG A 92 9.11 12.06 39.04
CA ARG A 92 9.69 12.98 40.03
C ARG A 92 8.63 13.99 40.49
N ALA A 93 7.83 13.59 41.46
CA ALA A 93 7.18 14.47 42.45
C ALA A 93 6.72 13.58 43.61
#